data_AF-A0A1B3LZ25-F1
#
_entry.id   AF-A0A1B3LZ25-F1
#
_cell.length_a   1.000
_cell.length_b   1.000
_cell.length_c   1.000
_cell.angle_alpha   90.00
_cell.angle_beta   90.00
_cell.angle_gamma   90.00
#
_symmetry.space_group_name_H-M   'P 1'
#
loop_
_entity.id
_entity.type
_entity.pdbx_description
1 polymer ?
#
loop_
_entity_poly.entity_id
_entity_poly.type
_entity_poly.pdbx_seq_one_letter_code
_entity_poly.pdbx_strand_id
1 'polypeptide(L)'
;MTTFAESLKKEIARVARKELRDELLSLRKSSASFRSDIAELKRKIKGLESQVKVLSRAAPNLPAAPREAPAVTRGKPGRKVVFGAAELLELRKHLGFTQAQMAELLGVSSLSIYKWESGQVTPRAAQLEKIFAVRKIGKREANARINAD
;
A
#
# COMPACT_ATOMS: atom_id res chain seq x y z
N MET A 1 39.99 49.65 -15.36
CA MET A 1 38.72 50.39 -15.14
C MET A 1 37.59 49.37 -15.23
N THR A 2 36.97 48.98 -14.11
CA THR A 2 35.75 48.15 -14.17
C THR A 2 34.61 49.00 -14.71
N THR A 3 33.90 48.49 -15.72
CA THR A 3 32.78 49.21 -16.31
C THR A 3 31.57 49.17 -15.36
N PHE A 4 30.68 50.17 -15.44
CA PHE A 4 29.44 50.17 -14.67
C PHE A 4 28.60 48.91 -14.89
N ALA A 5 28.57 48.39 -16.12
CA ALA A 5 27.86 47.15 -16.44
C ALA A 5 28.45 45.94 -15.67
N GLU A 6 29.77 45.87 -15.49
CA GLU A 6 30.41 44.81 -14.72
C GLU A 6 30.14 44.92 -13.22
N SER A 7 30.17 46.13 -12.65
CA SER A 7 29.83 46.32 -11.24
C SER A 7 28.37 46.00 -10.96
N LEU A 8 27.45 46.42 -11.84
CA LEU A 8 26.02 46.12 -11.73
C LEU A 8 25.74 44.61 -11.81
N LYS A 9 26.35 43.89 -12.75
CA LYS A 9 26.21 42.42 -12.85
C LYS A 9 26.72 41.71 -11.60
N LYS A 10 27.86 42.16 -11.04
CA LYS A 10 28.40 41.63 -9.78
C LYS A 10 27.44 41.85 -8.61
N GLU A 11 26.81 43.03 -8.57
CA GLU A 11 25.87 43.38 -7.51
C GLU A 11 24.57 42.58 -7.60
N ILE A 12 24.01 42.42 -8.81
CA ILE A 12 22.86 41.54 -9.07
C ILE A 12 23.18 40.10 -8.64
N ALA A 13 24.36 39.57 -9.02
CA ALA A 13 24.77 38.23 -8.62
C ALA A 13 25.01 38.10 -7.09
N ARG A 14 25.40 39.18 -6.42
CA ARG A 14 25.57 39.22 -4.96
C ARG A 14 24.22 39.16 -4.26
N VAL A 15 23.26 40.00 -4.68
CA VAL A 15 21.90 40.03 -4.12
C VAL A 15 21.19 38.71 -4.39
N ALA A 16 21.21 38.19 -5.63
CA ALA A 16 20.59 36.90 -5.95
C ALA A 16 21.15 35.75 -5.09
N ARG A 17 22.47 35.71 -4.86
CA ARG A 17 23.09 34.71 -3.96
C ARG A 17 22.71 34.91 -2.49
N LYS A 18 22.44 36.15 -2.07
CA LYS A 18 22.03 36.48 -0.70
C LYS A 18 20.59 36.01 -0.46
N GLU A 19 19.67 36.36 -1.35
CA GLU A 19 18.25 35.97 -1.24
C GLU A 19 18.08 34.44 -1.24
N LEU A 20 18.82 33.71 -2.09
CA LEU A 20 18.72 32.25 -2.19
C LEU A 20 19.48 31.49 -1.08
N ARG A 21 20.24 32.20 -0.22
CA ARG A 21 21.18 31.53 0.70
C ARG A 21 20.45 30.65 1.71
N ASP A 22 19.42 31.18 2.36
CA ASP A 22 18.72 30.48 3.44
C ASP A 22 17.88 29.31 2.91
N GLU A 23 17.24 29.48 1.75
CA GLU A 23 16.53 28.40 1.06
C GLU A 23 17.47 27.26 0.67
N LEU A 24 18.63 27.58 0.08
CA LEU A 24 19.63 26.58 -0.29
C LEU A 24 20.23 25.88 0.93
N LEU A 25 20.39 26.57 2.06
CA LEU A 25 20.86 25.96 3.32
C LEU A 25 19.80 25.02 3.89
N SER A 26 18.53 25.43 3.90
CA SER A 26 17.39 24.60 4.31
C SER A 26 17.29 23.33 3.44
N LEU A 27 17.38 23.48 2.12
CA LEU A 27 17.33 22.37 1.17
C LEU A 27 18.52 21.40 1.34
N ARG A 28 19.73 21.92 1.58
CA ARG A 28 20.90 21.08 1.86
C ARG A 28 20.74 20.30 3.17
N LYS A 29 20.18 20.93 4.21
CA LYS A 29 19.92 20.30 5.50
C LYS A 29 18.88 19.19 5.38
N SER A 30 17.76 19.43 4.71
CA SER A 30 16.74 18.40 4.47
C SER A 30 17.29 17.25 3.63
N SER A 31 18.05 17.55 2.57
CA SER A 31 18.71 16.54 1.74
C SER A 31 19.69 15.67 2.54
N ALA A 32 20.45 16.27 3.48
CA ALA A 32 21.34 15.52 4.37
C ALA A 32 20.55 14.58 5.30
N SER A 33 19.46 15.09 5.91
CA SER A 33 18.56 14.29 6.75
C SER A 33 17.94 13.11 5.98
N PHE A 34 17.41 13.36 4.78
CA PHE A 34 16.83 12.29 3.97
C PHE A 34 17.86 11.23 3.61
N ARG A 35 19.12 11.61 3.33
CA ARG A 35 20.19 10.64 3.08
C ARG A 35 20.50 9.79 4.30
N SER A 36 20.53 10.36 5.51
CA SER A 36 20.71 9.57 6.74
C SER A 36 19.54 8.64 6.99
N ASP A 37 18.31 9.12 6.81
CA ASP A 37 17.09 8.32 7.03
C ASP A 37 17.03 7.16 6.04
N ILE A 38 17.35 7.40 4.75
CA ILE A 38 17.44 6.35 3.74
C ILE A 38 18.50 5.31 4.13
N ALA A 39 19.65 5.74 4.63
CA ALA A 39 20.71 4.81 5.06
C ALA A 39 20.25 3.97 6.27
N GLU A 40 19.57 4.58 7.24
CA GLU A 40 19.03 3.88 8.41
C GLU A 40 17.93 2.89 8.01
N LEU A 41 16.98 3.30 7.16
CA LEU A 41 15.92 2.43 6.65
C LEU A 41 16.50 1.23 5.88
N LYS A 42 17.50 1.45 5.02
CA LYS A 42 18.19 0.37 4.31
C LYS A 42 18.87 -0.60 5.29
N ARG A 43 19.48 -0.11 6.37
CA ARG A 43 20.07 -0.96 7.43
C ARG A 43 19.00 -1.76 8.17
N LYS A 44 17.87 -1.13 8.53
CA LYS A 44 16.72 -1.80 9.17
C LYS A 44 16.15 -2.90 8.28
N ILE A 45 15.92 -2.61 7.00
CA ILE A 45 15.44 -3.60 6.02
C ILE A 45 16.38 -4.80 5.96
N LYS A 46 17.70 -4.57 5.79
CA LYS A 46 18.68 -5.65 5.77
C LYS A 46 18.70 -6.47 7.07
N GLY A 47 18.50 -5.81 8.22
CA GLY A 47 18.39 -6.47 9.52
C GLY A 47 17.13 -7.33 9.65
N LEU A 48 15.98 -6.84 9.18
CA LEU A 48 14.73 -7.61 9.17
C LEU A 48 14.81 -8.79 8.19
N GLU A 49 15.37 -8.58 7.00
CA GLU A 49 15.59 -9.65 6.02
C GLU A 49 16.49 -10.76 6.57
N SER A 50 17.55 -10.41 7.30
CA SER A 50 18.41 -11.41 7.93
C SER A 50 17.70 -12.16 9.05
N GLN A 51 16.91 -11.47 9.88
CA GLN A 51 16.07 -12.10 10.91
C GLN A 51 15.05 -13.07 10.29
N VAL A 52 14.35 -12.66 9.23
CA VAL A 52 13.41 -13.53 8.49
C VAL A 52 14.12 -14.77 7.95
N LYS A 53 15.34 -14.62 7.41
CA LYS A 53 16.15 -15.75 6.91
C LYS A 53 16.60 -16.70 8.02
N VAL A 54 16.95 -16.18 9.20
CA VAL A 54 17.34 -17.00 10.35
C VAL A 54 16.12 -17.74 10.89
N LEU A 55 15.00 -17.04 11.09
CA LEU A 55 13.75 -17.64 11.58
C LEU A 55 13.20 -18.68 10.59
N SER A 56 13.27 -18.44 9.28
CA SER A 56 12.82 -19.42 8.28
C SER A 56 13.71 -20.66 8.24
N ARG A 57 15.01 -20.53 8.56
CA ARG A 57 15.94 -21.65 8.67
C ARG A 57 15.85 -22.40 10.00
N ALA A 58 15.54 -21.69 11.09
CA ALA A 58 15.39 -22.26 12.43
C ALA A 58 14.03 -22.94 12.65
N ALA A 59 13.09 -22.80 11.70
CA ALA A 59 11.78 -23.43 11.72
C ALA A 59 11.61 -24.55 10.67
N PRO A 60 12.48 -25.58 10.59
CA PRO A 60 12.19 -26.74 9.74
C PRO A 60 11.14 -27.67 10.34
N ASN A 61 10.71 -27.46 11.61
CA ASN A 61 9.79 -28.37 12.31
C ASN A 61 8.90 -27.70 13.39
N LEU A 62 8.34 -26.52 13.11
CA LEU A 62 7.06 -26.17 13.76
C LEU A 62 5.93 -26.58 12.82
N PRO A 63 4.86 -27.24 13.29
CA PRO A 63 3.64 -27.28 12.50
C PRO A 63 3.28 -25.84 12.21
N ALA A 64 3.22 -25.50 10.92
CA ALA A 64 2.92 -24.16 10.48
C ALA A 64 1.65 -23.69 11.22
N ALA A 65 1.79 -22.72 12.13
CA ALA A 65 0.66 -21.86 12.45
C ALA A 65 0.19 -21.30 11.09
N PRO A 66 -1.09 -21.43 10.69
CA PRO A 66 -1.49 -21.29 9.30
C PRO A 66 -1.13 -19.91 8.74
N ARG A 67 0.02 -19.83 8.09
CA ARG A 67 0.38 -18.77 7.17
C ARG A 67 -0.18 -19.22 5.83
N GLU A 68 -1.50 -19.10 5.69
CA GLU A 68 -2.21 -19.41 4.46
C GLU A 68 -1.80 -18.38 3.40
N ALA A 69 -0.77 -18.73 2.61
CA ALA A 69 -0.80 -18.38 1.20
C ALA A 69 -1.92 -19.22 0.57
N PRO A 70 -2.93 -18.65 -0.12
CA PRO A 70 -3.99 -19.46 -0.65
C PRO A 70 -3.46 -20.19 -1.89
N ALA A 71 -3.12 -21.47 -1.68
CA ALA A 71 -3.12 -22.43 -2.76
C ALA A 71 -4.54 -22.46 -3.35
N VAL A 72 -4.62 -22.16 -4.65
CA VAL A 72 -5.84 -22.23 -5.45
C VAL A 72 -6.34 -23.67 -5.44
N THR A 73 -7.20 -24.02 -4.49
CA THR A 73 -7.98 -25.25 -4.54
C THR A 73 -9.32 -24.91 -5.17
N ARG A 74 -9.45 -25.24 -6.47
CA ARG A 74 -10.77 -25.41 -7.10
C ARG A 74 -11.45 -26.58 -6.37
N GLY A 75 -12.23 -26.25 -5.35
CA GLY A 75 -12.97 -27.24 -4.56
C GLY A 75 -14.05 -27.94 -5.40
N LYS A 76 -14.04 -29.27 -5.36
CA LYS A 76 -15.14 -30.15 -5.76
C LYS A 76 -16.45 -29.76 -5.05
N PRO A 77 -17.63 -30.00 -5.66
CA PRO A 77 -18.91 -29.50 -5.15
C PRO A 77 -19.24 -30.15 -3.79
N GLY A 78 -19.59 -29.34 -2.79
CA GLY A 78 -20.15 -29.83 -1.51
C GLY A 78 -19.53 -29.28 -0.22
N ARG A 79 -18.43 -28.53 -0.26
CA ARG A 79 -17.83 -27.96 0.96
C ARG A 79 -18.40 -26.56 1.26
N LYS A 80 -18.89 -26.36 2.49
CA LYS A 80 -19.35 -25.05 2.99
C LYS A 80 -18.27 -24.01 2.71
N VAL A 81 -18.58 -23.00 1.89
CA VAL A 81 -17.63 -21.97 1.48
C VAL A 81 -17.38 -21.07 2.69
N VAL A 82 -16.18 -21.15 3.25
CA VAL A 82 -15.76 -20.33 4.40
C VAL A 82 -15.21 -19.01 3.86
N PHE A 83 -15.57 -17.90 4.50
CA PHE A 83 -15.05 -16.57 4.16
C PHE A 83 -13.60 -16.42 4.62
N GLY A 84 -12.68 -16.18 3.68
CA GLY A 84 -11.31 -15.76 3.98
C GLY A 84 -11.15 -14.25 3.89
N ALA A 85 -10.72 -13.60 4.98
CA ALA A 85 -10.39 -12.17 4.98
C ALA A 85 -9.31 -11.81 3.94
N ALA A 86 -8.30 -12.68 3.80
CA ALA A 86 -7.26 -12.56 2.78
C ALA A 86 -7.82 -12.70 1.36
N GLU A 87 -8.80 -13.59 1.14
CA GLU A 87 -9.40 -13.77 -0.18
C GLU A 87 -10.18 -12.53 -0.63
N LEU A 88 -10.87 -11.84 0.30
CA LEU A 88 -11.56 -10.59 -0.01
C LEU A 88 -10.57 -9.49 -0.42
N LEU A 89 -9.43 -9.41 0.27
CA LEU A 89 -8.36 -8.46 -0.05
C LEU A 89 -7.76 -8.73 -1.44
N GLU A 90 -7.51 -10.00 -1.77
CA GLU A 90 -7.02 -10.40 -3.09
C GLU A 90 -8.05 -10.12 -4.19
N LEU A 91 -9.32 -10.41 -3.95
CA LEU A 91 -10.41 -10.09 -4.86
C LEU A 91 -10.46 -8.59 -5.15
N ARG A 92 -10.36 -7.74 -4.12
CA ARG A 92 -10.31 -6.28 -4.29
C ARG A 92 -9.12 -5.84 -5.13
N LYS A 93 -7.93 -6.37 -4.83
CA LYS A 93 -6.71 -6.06 -5.58
C LYS A 93 -6.80 -6.51 -7.04
N HIS A 94 -7.40 -7.68 -7.28
CA HIS A 94 -7.59 -8.23 -8.62
C HIS A 94 -8.54 -7.36 -9.46
N LEU A 95 -9.61 -6.87 -8.86
CA LEU A 95 -10.53 -5.92 -9.49
C LEU A 95 -9.89 -4.51 -9.63
N GLY A 96 -8.85 -4.22 -8.84
CA GLY A 96 -8.16 -2.93 -8.83
C GLY A 96 -8.93 -1.84 -8.10
N PHE A 97 -9.77 -2.23 -7.13
CA PHE A 97 -10.68 -1.32 -6.44
C PHE A 97 -10.08 -0.78 -5.15
N THR A 98 -10.45 0.46 -4.82
CA THR A 98 -10.25 1.00 -3.48
C THR A 98 -11.22 0.35 -2.49
N GLN A 99 -11.00 0.51 -1.18
CA GLN A 99 -11.94 0.01 -0.17
C GLN A 99 -13.30 0.69 -0.29
N ALA A 100 -13.35 1.96 -0.71
CA ALA A 100 -14.59 2.68 -0.96
C ALA A 100 -15.38 2.09 -2.14
N GLN A 101 -14.71 1.84 -3.27
CA GLN A 101 -15.30 1.23 -4.47
C GLN A 101 -15.80 -0.20 -4.20
N MET A 102 -15.04 -0.99 -3.44
CA MET A 102 -15.50 -2.32 -3.03
C MET A 102 -16.71 -2.25 -2.09
N ALA A 103 -16.75 -1.24 -1.22
CA ALA A 103 -17.86 -1.03 -0.30
C ALA A 103 -19.15 -0.63 -1.05
N GLU A 104 -19.02 0.25 -2.03
CA GLU A 104 -20.09 0.65 -2.95
C GLU A 104 -20.66 -0.54 -3.71
N LEU A 105 -19.80 -1.35 -4.33
CA LEU A 105 -20.22 -2.58 -5.03
C LEU A 105 -20.99 -3.57 -4.14
N LEU A 106 -20.67 -3.61 -2.84
CA LEU A 106 -21.31 -4.49 -1.87
C LEU A 106 -22.49 -3.82 -1.12
N GLY A 107 -22.70 -2.51 -1.33
CA GLY A 107 -23.69 -1.71 -0.62
C GLY A 107 -23.44 -1.64 0.89
N VAL A 108 -22.18 -1.48 1.30
CA VAL A 108 -21.76 -1.37 2.70
C VAL A 108 -20.84 -0.17 2.93
N SER A 109 -20.48 0.12 4.18
CA SER A 109 -19.52 1.19 4.49
C SER A 109 -18.08 0.73 4.24
N SER A 110 -17.21 1.68 3.85
CA SER A 110 -15.76 1.45 3.69
C SER A 110 -15.11 0.90 4.96
N LEU A 111 -15.57 1.33 6.14
CA LEU A 111 -15.13 0.81 7.43
C LEU A 111 -15.45 -0.68 7.61
N SER A 112 -16.57 -1.15 7.06
CA SER A 112 -16.93 -2.57 7.12
C SER A 112 -15.96 -3.42 6.29
N ILE A 113 -15.60 -2.96 5.08
CA ILE A 113 -14.58 -3.61 4.25
C ILE A 113 -13.23 -3.65 4.96
N TYR A 114 -12.81 -2.55 5.59
CA TYR A 114 -11.58 -2.53 6.38
C TYR A 114 -11.60 -3.57 7.52
N LYS A 115 -12.69 -3.66 8.29
CA LYS A 115 -12.84 -4.62 9.40
C LYS A 115 -12.85 -6.07 8.92
N TRP A 116 -13.38 -6.34 7.73
CA TRP A 116 -13.38 -7.67 7.15
C TRP A 116 -12.02 -8.05 6.56
N GLU A 117 -11.36 -7.13 5.85
CA GLU A 117 -10.01 -7.34 5.29
C GLU A 117 -8.96 -7.51 6.39
N SER A 118 -9.11 -6.81 7.52
CA SER A 118 -8.24 -6.93 8.70
C SER A 118 -8.58 -8.13 9.59
N GLY A 119 -9.66 -8.87 9.30
CA GLY A 119 -10.10 -10.02 10.09
C GLY A 119 -10.65 -9.67 11.48
N GLN A 120 -10.91 -8.39 11.77
CA GLN A 120 -11.48 -7.96 13.05
C GLN A 120 -12.94 -8.40 13.22
N VAL A 121 -13.68 -8.50 12.12
CA VAL A 121 -15.10 -8.84 12.10
C VAL A 121 -15.38 -9.79 10.94
N THR A 122 -16.21 -10.80 11.17
CA THR A 122 -16.73 -11.68 10.12
C THR A 122 -18.02 -11.10 9.50
N PRO A 123 -18.16 -11.07 8.16
CA PRO A 123 -19.38 -10.60 7.52
C PRO A 123 -20.58 -11.48 7.90
N ARG A 124 -21.76 -10.88 8.02
CA ARG A 124 -23.01 -11.62 8.26
C ARG A 124 -23.43 -12.41 7.03
N ALA A 125 -24.30 -13.41 7.19
CA ALA A 125 -24.76 -14.28 6.10
C ALA A 125 -25.20 -13.52 4.82
N ALA A 126 -26.02 -12.47 4.96
CA ALA A 126 -26.46 -11.64 3.84
C ALA A 126 -25.32 -10.92 3.10
N GLN A 127 -24.24 -10.57 3.81
CA GLN A 127 -23.07 -9.90 3.22
C GLN A 127 -22.14 -10.92 2.55
N LEU A 128 -22.06 -12.14 3.09
CA LEU A 128 -21.32 -13.24 2.47
C LEU A 128 -21.88 -13.60 1.10
N GLU A 129 -23.21 -13.65 0.95
CA GLU A 129 -23.85 -13.90 -0.35
C GLU A 129 -23.46 -12.85 -1.39
N LYS A 130 -23.45 -11.56 -1.00
CA LYS A 130 -22.99 -10.47 -1.85
C LYS A 130 -21.53 -10.61 -2.24
N ILE A 131 -20.66 -10.93 -1.29
CA ILE A 131 -19.23 -11.16 -1.55
C ILE A 131 -19.02 -12.33 -2.52
N PHE A 132 -19.78 -13.43 -2.36
CA PHE A 132 -19.71 -14.56 -3.27
C PHE A 132 -20.26 -14.24 -4.66
N ALA A 133 -21.29 -13.40 -4.77
CA ALA A 133 -21.75 -12.90 -6.06
C ALA A 133 -20.65 -12.07 -6.75
N VAL A 134 -19.95 -11.20 -6.01
CA VAL A 134 -18.83 -10.41 -6.53
C VAL A 134 -17.65 -11.29 -6.95
N ARG A 135 -17.39 -12.42 -6.28
CA ARG A 135 -16.33 -13.37 -6.68
C ARG A 135 -16.58 -14.00 -8.05
N LYS A 136 -17.84 -14.07 -8.51
CA LYS A 136 -18.21 -14.68 -9.80
C LYS A 136 -18.13 -13.71 -10.98
N ILE A 137 -18.06 -12.41 -10.72
CA ILE A 137 -18.05 -11.38 -11.76
C ILE A 137 -16.62 -10.90 -12.04
N GLY A 138 -16.36 -10.52 -13.29
CA GLY A 138 -15.06 -9.99 -13.71
C GLY A 138 -14.94 -8.47 -13.51
N LYS A 139 -13.71 -7.94 -13.64
CA LYS A 139 -13.39 -6.50 -13.52
C LYS A 139 -14.28 -5.57 -14.36
N ARG A 140 -14.65 -6.00 -15.57
CA ARG A 140 -15.51 -5.22 -16.48
C ARG A 140 -16.93 -5.06 -15.93
N GLU A 141 -17.51 -6.15 -15.42
CA GLU A 141 -18.86 -6.15 -14.87
C GLU A 141 -18.90 -5.45 -13.50
N ALA A 142 -17.86 -5.63 -12.68
CA ALA A 142 -17.73 -4.92 -11.41
C ALA A 142 -17.66 -3.39 -11.59
N ASN A 143 -16.91 -2.92 -12.61
CA ASN A 143 -16.88 -1.50 -12.97
C ASN A 143 -18.22 -1.01 -13.52
N ALA A 144 -18.90 -1.82 -14.33
CA ALA A 144 -20.21 -1.45 -14.83
C ALA A 144 -21.22 -1.24 -13.70
N ARG A 145 -21.17 -2.05 -12.63
CA ARG A 145 -22.08 -1.93 -11.48
C ARG A 145 -21.83 -0.69 -10.61
N ILE A 146 -20.58 -0.25 -10.48
CA ILE A 146 -20.26 1.00 -9.75
C ILE A 146 -20.60 2.25 -10.56
N ASN A 147 -20.49 2.17 -11.90
CA ASN A 147 -20.78 3.31 -12.78
C ASN A 147 -22.24 3.35 -13.28
N ALA A 148 -23.05 2.35 -12.96
CA ALA A 148 -24.46 2.28 -13.36
C ALA A 148 -25.43 2.82 -12.30
N ASP A 149 -24.92 3.11 -11.09
CA ASP A 149 -25.58 3.90 -10.05
C ASP A 149 -25.03 5.34 -10.08
#